data_AF-A0A946TWT1-F1
#
_entry.id   AF-A0A946TWT1-F1
#
_cell.length_a   1.000
_cell.length_b   1.000
_cell.length_c   1.000
_cell.angle_alpha   90.00
_cell.angle_beta   90.00
_cell.angle_gamma   90.00
#
_symmetry.space_group_name_H-M   'P 1'
#
loop_
_entity.id
_entity.type
_entity.pdbx_description
1 polymer ?
#
loop_
_entity_poly.entity_id
_entity_poly.type
_entity_poly.pdbx_seq_one_letter_code
_entity_poly.pdbx_strand_id
1 'polypeptide(L)'
;MIKVVPDSSSLFDPSSFFLLGEVSMTAEPLLPFLPFLTNSLFVATIVVLLVLWSARKATKKVERIPSGFQNFFEFIVEFLYGQVEQIVGPKVAPKCFGLLA
;
A
#
# COMPACT_ATOMS: atom_id res chain seq x y z
N MET A 1 5.29 -23.36 28.79
CA MET A 1 6.72 -23.52 28.45
C MET A 1 7.34 -22.13 28.33
N ILE A 2 8.23 -21.86 29.29
CA ILE A 2 9.24 -20.80 29.46
C ILE A 2 9.14 -19.55 28.57
N LYS A 3 8.71 -18.42 29.17
CA LYS A 3 9.04 -17.08 28.68
C LYS A 3 10.52 -16.82 28.97
N VAL A 4 11.36 -16.89 27.95
CA VAL A 4 12.77 -16.47 28.05
C VAL A 4 12.77 -14.95 28.07
N VAL A 5 13.04 -14.37 29.25
CA VAL A 5 13.42 -12.96 29.36
C VAL A 5 14.79 -12.83 28.68
N PRO A 6 14.96 -11.98 27.65
CA PRO A 6 16.23 -11.84 26.97
C PRO A 6 17.24 -11.19 27.93
N ASP A 7 18.31 -11.91 28.20
CA ASP A 7 19.46 -11.41 28.96
C ASP A 7 20.09 -10.25 28.18
N SER A 8 20.45 -9.16 28.86
CA SER A 8 20.87 -7.91 28.20
C SER A 8 22.14 -8.03 27.34
N SER A 9 22.86 -9.14 27.47
CA SER A 9 24.03 -9.52 26.68
C SER A 9 23.70 -10.01 25.27
N SER A 10 22.48 -10.49 24.98
CA SER A 10 22.08 -10.95 23.64
C SER A 10 21.57 -9.82 22.73
N LEU A 11 21.44 -8.60 23.25
CA LEU A 11 21.00 -7.41 22.50
C LEU A 11 22.06 -6.86 21.53
N PHE A 12 23.31 -7.32 21.64
CA PHE A 12 24.44 -6.84 20.83
C PHE A 12 25.09 -7.93 19.98
N ASP A 13 24.45 -9.10 19.86
CA ASP A 13 24.92 -10.17 18.98
C ASP A 13 24.57 -9.83 17.52
N PRO A 14 25.53 -9.75 16.58
CA PRO A 14 25.24 -9.40 15.17
C PRO A 14 24.34 -10.41 14.46
N SER A 15 24.18 -11.62 15.01
CA SER A 15 23.25 -12.66 14.57
C SER A 15 21.80 -12.44 15.04
N SER A 16 21.59 -11.63 16.09
CA SER A 16 20.26 -11.32 16.65
C SER A 16 19.39 -10.48 15.72
N PHE A 17 20.00 -9.74 14.79
CA PHE A 17 19.30 -8.96 13.76
C PHE A 17 18.43 -9.84 12.86
N PHE A 18 18.83 -11.10 12.65
CA PHE A 18 18.05 -12.07 11.87
C PHE A 18 16.89 -12.68 12.66
N LEU A 19 17.01 -12.82 13.99
CA LEU A 19 15.94 -13.35 14.86
C LEU A 19 14.85 -12.33 15.20
N LEU A 20 15.15 -11.04 15.08
CA LEU A 20 14.16 -9.96 15.21
C LEU A 20 13.29 -9.81 13.95
N GLY A 21 13.66 -10.48 12.85
CA GLY A 21 13.05 -10.34 11.53
C GLY A 21 12.10 -11.48 11.11
N GLU A 22 11.80 -12.46 11.97
CA GLU A 22 10.74 -13.44 11.68
C GLU A 22 9.36 -12.78 11.86
N VAL A 23 8.95 -12.03 10.84
CA VAL A 23 7.56 -11.60 10.72
C VAL A 23 6.73 -12.84 10.40
N SER A 24 5.73 -13.13 11.23
CA SER A 24 4.79 -14.24 10.99
C SER A 24 4.18 -14.09 9.59
N MET A 25 4.50 -15.01 8.69
CA MET A 25 3.93 -15.08 7.33
C MET A 25 2.45 -15.46 7.34
N THR A 26 1.93 -15.82 8.52
CA THR A 26 0.54 -16.22 8.74
C THR A 26 -0.29 -15.00 9.14
N ALA A 27 -1.53 -14.94 8.65
CA ALA A 27 -2.47 -13.89 9.04
C ALA A 27 -2.92 -14.10 10.50
N GLU A 28 -2.20 -13.49 11.44
CA GLU A 28 -2.56 -13.53 12.85
C GLU A 28 -3.56 -12.44 13.23
N PRO A 29 -4.56 -12.76 14.06
CA PRO A 29 -5.52 -11.79 14.56
C PRO A 29 -4.85 -10.84 15.56
N LEU A 30 -5.02 -9.54 15.35
CA LEU A 30 -4.44 -8.49 16.19
C LEU A 30 -5.12 -8.37 17.56
N LEU A 31 -6.40 -8.74 17.62
CA LEU A 31 -7.24 -8.59 18.80
C LEU A 31 -8.03 -9.89 19.04
N PRO A 32 -8.02 -10.48 20.25
CA PRO A 32 -8.65 -11.77 20.52
C PRO A 32 -10.17 -11.81 20.26
N PHE A 33 -10.84 -10.66 20.34
CA PHE A 33 -12.29 -10.51 20.15
C PHE A 33 -12.68 -10.09 18.72
N LEU A 34 -11.70 -9.84 17.85
CA LEU A 34 -11.87 -9.39 16.48
C LEU A 34 -11.06 -10.30 15.54
N PRO A 35 -11.49 -11.56 15.34
CA PRO A 35 -10.72 -12.55 14.60
C PRO A 35 -10.53 -12.21 13.11
N PHE A 36 -11.36 -11.32 12.55
CA PHE A 36 -11.22 -10.85 11.18
C PHE A 36 -10.17 -9.75 11.01
N LEU A 37 -9.77 -9.07 12.09
CA LEU A 37 -8.77 -8.01 12.05
C LEU A 37 -7.38 -8.62 12.15
N THR A 38 -6.87 -9.07 11.00
CA THR A 38 -5.52 -9.64 10.88
C THR A 38 -4.48 -8.56 10.56
N ASN A 39 -3.21 -8.89 10.75
CA ASN A 39 -2.08 -8.05 10.30
C ASN A 39 -2.21 -7.63 8.83
N SER A 40 -2.58 -8.57 7.96
CA SER A 40 -2.78 -8.29 6.53
C SER A 40 -3.95 -7.34 6.27
N LEU A 41 -5.07 -7.48 7.00
CA LEU A 41 -6.21 -6.58 6.87
C LEU A 41 -5.88 -5.16 7.36
N PHE A 42 -5.11 -5.04 8.44
CA PHE A 42 -4.66 -3.75 8.96
C PHE A 42 -3.77 -3.01 7.96
N VAL A 43 -2.76 -3.70 7.42
CA VAL A 43 -1.87 -3.13 6.40
C VAL A 43 -2.65 -2.78 5.13
N ALA A 44 -3.54 -3.66 4.67
CA ALA A 44 -4.40 -3.38 3.52
C ALA A 44 -5.26 -2.12 3.74
N THR A 45 -5.82 -1.94 4.94
CA THR A 45 -6.60 -0.75 5.28
C THR A 45 -5.75 0.51 5.21
N ILE A 46 -4.51 0.48 5.72
CA ILE A 46 -3.58 1.61 5.63
C ILE A 46 -3.28 1.96 4.16
N VAL A 47 -2.98 0.95 3.34
CA VAL A 47 -2.68 1.15 1.92
C VAL A 47 -3.88 1.77 1.20
N VAL A 48 -5.08 1.24 1.41
CA VAL A 48 -6.32 1.79 0.83
C VAL A 48 -6.53 3.26 1.24
N LEU A 49 -6.37 3.57 2.53
CA LEU A 49 -6.49 4.95 3.02
C LEU A 49 -5.46 5.88 2.40
N LEU A 50 -4.21 5.43 2.23
CA LEU A 50 -3.15 6.21 1.60
C LEU A 50 -3.46 6.51 0.13
N VAL A 51 -3.92 5.50 -0.62
CA VAL A 51 -4.31 5.65 -2.03
C VAL A 51 -5.49 6.61 -2.15
N LEU A 52 -6.55 6.42 -1.35
CA LEU A 52 -7.71 7.30 -1.35
C LEU A 52 -7.33 8.74 -0.97
N TRP A 53 -6.49 8.92 0.04
CA TRP A 53 -6.01 10.23 0.44
C TRP A 53 -5.21 10.92 -0.67
N SER A 54 -4.31 10.17 -1.32
CA SER A 54 -3.48 10.68 -2.43
C SER A 54 -4.35 11.08 -3.63
N ALA A 55 -5.30 10.23 -4.02
CA ALA A 55 -6.22 10.51 -5.12
C ALA A 55 -7.10 11.74 -4.81
N ARG A 56 -7.65 11.83 -3.60
CA ARG A 56 -8.43 13.02 -3.17
C ARG A 56 -7.58 14.28 -3.14
N LYS A 57 -6.32 14.19 -2.72
CA LYS A 57 -5.41 15.35 -2.66
C LYS A 57 -5.10 15.87 -4.06
N ALA A 58 -4.86 14.99 -5.02
CA ALA A 58 -4.61 15.35 -6.42
C ALA A 58 -5.85 15.98 -7.10
N THR A 59 -7.06 15.51 -6.76
CA THR A 59 -8.32 15.98 -7.38
C THR A 59 -8.98 17.17 -6.67
N LYS A 60 -8.56 17.53 -5.45
CA LYS A 60 -9.20 18.60 -4.66
C LYS A 60 -8.98 20.01 -5.21
N LYS A 61 -7.87 20.27 -5.89
CA LYS A 61 -7.52 21.57 -6.48
C LYS A 61 -6.88 21.35 -7.84
N VAL A 62 -7.70 21.06 -8.84
CA VAL A 62 -7.23 20.88 -10.20
C VAL A 62 -7.00 22.25 -10.83
N GLU A 63 -5.73 22.58 -11.08
CA GLU A 63 -5.33 23.77 -11.83
C GLU A 63 -5.25 23.44 -13.32
N ARG A 64 -5.52 24.41 -14.20
CA ARG A 64 -5.46 24.20 -15.66
C ARG A 64 -4.04 24.00 -16.18
N ILE A 65 -3.05 24.57 -15.49
CA ILE A 65 -1.63 24.29 -15.73
C ILE A 65 -1.19 23.43 -14.54
N PRO A 66 -0.87 22.15 -14.76
CA PRO A 66 -0.58 21.25 -13.65
C PRO A 66 0.70 21.68 -12.93
N SER A 67 0.65 21.70 -11.59
CA SER A 67 1.78 22.08 -10.75
C SER A 67 1.98 21.09 -9.59
N GLY A 68 3.24 20.87 -9.21
CA GLY A 68 3.63 20.07 -8.03
C GLY A 68 3.07 18.64 -8.01
N PHE A 69 2.21 18.35 -7.03
CA PHE A 69 1.65 17.01 -6.79
C PHE A 69 0.64 16.58 -7.87
N GLN A 70 -0.03 17.54 -8.52
CA GLN A 70 -0.92 17.27 -9.64
C GLN A 70 -0.14 16.66 -10.82
N ASN A 71 1.04 17.20 -11.14
CA ASN A 71 1.89 16.69 -12.24
C ASN A 71 2.30 15.23 -12.03
N PHE A 72 2.68 14.85 -10.81
CA PHE A 72 3.05 13.46 -10.51
C PHE A 72 1.86 12.51 -10.67
N PHE A 73 0.68 12.92 -10.18
CA PHE A 73 -0.50 12.07 -10.26
C PHE A 73 -1.06 11.98 -11.69
N GLU A 74 -1.05 13.09 -12.43
CA GLU A 74 -1.39 13.11 -13.85
C GLU A 74 -0.45 12.23 -14.67
N PHE A 75 0.86 12.31 -14.41
CA PHE A 75 1.83 11.44 -15.06
C PHE A 75 1.52 9.96 -14.85
N ILE A 76 1.19 9.55 -13.62
CA ILE A 76 0.82 8.16 -13.32
C ILE A 76 -0.46 7.76 -14.08
N VAL A 77 -1.49 8.60 -14.03
CA VAL A 77 -2.78 8.32 -14.67
C VAL A 77 -2.64 8.25 -16.19
N GLU A 78 -1.91 9.19 -16.80
CA GLU A 78 -1.67 9.23 -18.24
C GLU A 78 -0.83 8.03 -18.70
N PHE A 79 0.20 7.64 -17.93
CA PHE A 79 0.97 6.43 -18.19
C PHE A 79 0.07 5.18 -18.19
N LEU A 80 -0.72 4.99 -17.14
CA LEU A 80 -1.64 3.84 -17.02
C LEU A 80 -2.69 3.86 -18.12
N TYR A 81 -3.26 5.02 -18.42
CA TYR A 81 -4.25 5.18 -19.47
C TYR A 81 -3.66 4.84 -20.83
N GLY A 82 -2.44 5.30 -21.13
CA GLY A 82 -1.71 4.97 -22.35
C GLY A 82 -1.43 3.47 -22.49
N GLN A 83 -1.11 2.77 -21.40
CA GLN A 83 -0.97 1.31 -21.42
C GLN A 83 -2.29 0.62 -21.79
N VAL A 84 -3.40 1.06 -21.19
CA VAL A 84 -4.74 0.52 -21.51
C VAL A 84 -5.14 0.85 -22.94
N GLU A 85 -4.89 2.07 -23.40
CA GLU A 85 -5.20 2.51 -24.76
C GLU A 85 -4.43 1.71 -25.81
N GLN A 86 -3.16 1.38 -25.55
CA GLN A 86 -2.37 0.54 -26.45
C GLN A 86 -2.93 -0.88 -26.58
N ILE A 87 -3.55 -1.42 -25.52
CA ILE A 87 -4.09 -2.79 -25.50
C ILE A 87 -5.51 -2.84 -26.09
N VAL A 88 -6.40 -1.95 -25.66
CA VAL A 88 -7.84 -2.02 -25.97
C VAL A 88 -8.26 -1.06 -27.11
N GLY A 89 -7.39 -0.11 -27.45
CA GLY A 89 -7.64 0.91 -28.47
C GLY A 89 -8.43 2.14 -27.96
N PRO A 90 -8.32 3.28 -28.66
CA PRO A 90 -8.80 4.60 -28.21
C PRO A 90 -10.31 4.67 -27.94
N LYS A 91 -11.11 3.86 -28.63
CA LYS A 91 -12.59 3.87 -28.49
C LYS A 91 -13.08 3.13 -27.24
N VAL A 92 -12.30 2.18 -26.74
CA VAL A 92 -12.71 1.28 -25.64
C VAL A 92 -11.94 1.60 -24.35
N ALA A 93 -10.72 2.14 -24.47
CA ALA A 93 -9.90 2.62 -23.37
C ALA A 93 -10.65 3.43 -22.28
N PRO A 94 -11.47 4.46 -22.61
CA PRO A 94 -12.15 5.25 -21.57
C PRO A 94 -13.20 4.48 -20.78
N LYS A 95 -13.74 3.38 -21.33
CA LYS A 95 -14.71 2.52 -20.63
C LYS A 95 -14.00 1.47 -19.76
N CYS A 96 -12.84 0.99 -20.21
CA CYS A 96 -12.08 -0.03 -19.50
C CYS A 96 -11.18 0.52 -18.40
N PHE A 97 -10.71 1.76 -18.53
CA PHE A 97 -9.75 2.35 -17.58
C PHE A 97 -10.28 2.36 -16.15
N GLY A 98 -11.54 2.78 -15.94
CA GLY A 98 -12.16 2.79 -14.61
C GLY A 98 -12.54 1.41 -14.07
N LEU A 99 -12.51 0.35 -14.89
CA LEU A 99 -12.73 -1.04 -14.44
C LEU A 99 -11.45 -1.71 -13.96
N LEU A 100 -10.29 -1.17 -14.38
CA LEU A 100 -8.96 -1.59 -13.92
C LEU A 100 -8.50 -0.81 -12.69
N ALA A 101 -9.19 0.28 -12.32
CA ALA A 101 -8.86 1.18 -11.22
C ALA A 101 -9.66 0.89 -9.95
#